data_AF-A0A821VK77-F1
#
_entry.id   AF-A0A821VK77-F1
#
_cell.length_a   1.000
_cell.length_b   1.000
_cell.length_c   1.000
_cell.angle_alpha   90.00
_cell.angle_beta   90.00
_cell.angle_gamma   90.00
#
_symmetry.space_group_name_H-M   'P 1'
#
loop_
_entity.id
_entity.type
_entity.pdbx_description
1 polymer ?
#
loop_
_entity_poly.entity_id
_entity_poly.type
_entity_poly.pdbx_seq_one_letter_code
_entity_poly.pdbx_strand_id
1 'polypeptide(L)'
;MSISNDYEQMMISNIEITCGFGFAYKMKQMCQDIETSKNILNQYHQYCETEQFTSKINFSIMILKTNVWLFSTPSNIILPNKLEHIVNNFNKFYKYLHNGRKLTWIYQHSKGELQTFFTDRVYTLQVSMYQMVILLLFNNALEWTIEKIQDETQIKIELLLLVLNTLIESKILTCTQFLDRDNLDINCIIKLSNDFRSDKYRINLNTTMKSVEEGDVKNFHNTIDQDRIMSIRATIVRIMKLNKTMNENLLIDTVIQQLNSYFNSNVSTIKDCINVLITKEYLERQSNDKDLLCYRA
;
A
#
# COMPACT_ATOMS: atom_id res chain seq x y z
N MET A 1 -5.44 -13.68 11.76
CA MET A 1 -4.93 -14.89 11.11
C MET A 1 -6.13 -15.60 10.54
N SER A 2 -6.13 -15.83 9.23
CA SER A 2 -7.18 -16.53 8.51
C SER A 2 -7.29 -17.99 8.97
N ILE A 3 -8.46 -18.59 8.77
CA ILE A 3 -8.94 -19.79 9.47
C ILE A 3 -8.20 -21.10 9.10
N SER A 4 -7.46 -21.17 7.98
CA SER A 4 -6.23 -21.98 7.83
C SER A 4 -5.51 -21.61 6.53
N ASN A 5 -4.17 -21.66 6.51
CA ASN A 5 -3.37 -21.45 5.29
C ASN A 5 -3.72 -22.48 4.19
N ASP A 6 -4.13 -23.69 4.59
CA ASP A 6 -4.48 -24.77 3.68
C ASP A 6 -5.78 -24.48 2.91
N TYR A 7 -6.77 -23.87 3.57
CA TYR A 7 -8.01 -23.44 2.91
C TYR A 7 -7.76 -22.30 1.93
N GLU A 8 -6.88 -21.36 2.26
CA GLU A 8 -6.49 -20.28 1.33
C GLU A 8 -5.79 -20.85 0.10
N GLN A 9 -4.86 -21.78 0.28
CA GLN A 9 -4.18 -22.46 -0.83
C GLN A 9 -5.17 -23.25 -1.70
N MET A 10 -6.08 -24.02 -1.09
CA MET A 10 -7.12 -24.75 -1.82
C MET A 10 -8.00 -23.82 -2.65
N MET A 11 -8.41 -22.69 -2.08
CA MET A 11 -9.22 -21.69 -2.80
C MET A 11 -8.49 -21.12 -4.01
N ILE A 12 -7.21 -20.79 -3.87
CA ILE A 12 -6.39 -20.28 -4.98
C ILE A 12 -6.24 -21.32 -6.08
N SER A 13 -6.02 -22.60 -5.74
CA SER A 13 -5.98 -23.68 -6.74
C SER A 13 -7.32 -23.88 -7.45
N ASN A 14 -8.45 -23.73 -6.74
CA ASN A 14 -9.76 -23.80 -7.38
C ASN A 14 -9.96 -22.66 -8.37
N ILE A 15 -9.57 -21.42 -8.02
CA ILE A 15 -9.64 -20.26 -8.92
C ILE A 15 -8.76 -20.47 -10.16
N GLU A 16 -7.58 -21.06 -10.00
CA GLU A 16 -6.71 -21.38 -11.12
C GLU A 16 -7.35 -22.40 -12.08
N ILE A 17 -8.02 -23.42 -11.54
CA ILE A 17 -8.72 -24.43 -12.34
C ILE A 17 -9.92 -23.81 -13.07
N THR A 18 -10.70 -22.96 -12.40
CA THR A 18 -11.93 -22.40 -12.97
C THR A 18 -11.69 -21.23 -13.92
N CYS A 19 -10.75 -20.35 -13.60
CA CYS A 19 -10.53 -19.09 -14.32
C CYS A 19 -9.22 -19.09 -15.12
N GLY A 20 -8.31 -20.01 -14.86
CA GLY A 20 -7.01 -20.11 -15.51
C GLY A 20 -5.87 -19.48 -14.71
N PHE A 21 -4.64 -19.86 -15.08
CA PHE A 21 -3.40 -19.48 -14.40
C PHE A 21 -3.24 -17.96 -14.21
N GLY A 22 -3.57 -17.17 -15.23
CA GLY A 22 -3.38 -15.71 -15.21
C GLY A 22 -4.12 -15.00 -14.07
N PHE A 23 -5.28 -15.51 -13.66
CA PHE A 23 -6.09 -14.91 -12.59
C PHE A 23 -5.57 -15.25 -11.19
N ALA A 24 -5.10 -16.47 -10.99
CA ALA A 24 -4.58 -16.93 -9.71
C ALA A 24 -3.11 -16.51 -9.48
N TYR A 25 -2.38 -16.15 -10.53
CA TYR A 25 -0.94 -15.87 -10.48
C TYR A 25 -0.56 -14.83 -9.42
N LYS A 26 -1.22 -13.66 -9.40
CA LYS A 26 -0.91 -12.60 -8.42
C LYS A 26 -1.16 -13.09 -6.99
N MET A 27 -2.26 -13.82 -6.74
CA MET A 27 -2.58 -14.38 -5.41
C MET A 27 -1.54 -15.40 -4.94
N LYS A 28 -1.13 -16.33 -5.82
CA LYS A 28 -0.04 -17.27 -5.51
C LYS A 28 1.26 -16.54 -5.18
N GLN A 29 1.59 -15.52 -5.95
CA GLN A 29 2.80 -14.73 -5.73
C GLN A 29 2.76 -13.98 -4.39
N MET A 30 1.58 -13.48 -3.97
CA MET A 30 1.39 -12.87 -2.64
C MET A 30 1.69 -13.89 -1.51
N CYS A 31 1.17 -15.11 -1.59
CA CYS A 31 1.46 -16.15 -0.59
C CYS A 31 2.95 -16.49 -0.51
N GLN A 32 3.61 -16.63 -1.67
CA GLN A 32 5.06 -16.87 -1.73
C GLN A 32 5.86 -15.70 -1.14
N ASP A 33 5.45 -14.47 -1.40
CA ASP A 33 6.11 -13.28 -0.83
C ASP A 33 6.01 -13.27 0.70
N ILE A 34 4.87 -13.69 1.28
CA ILE A 34 4.71 -13.82 2.74
C ILE A 34 5.70 -14.85 3.31
N GLU A 35 5.81 -16.03 2.70
CA GLU A 35 6.71 -17.08 3.16
C GLU A 35 8.18 -16.69 3.03
N THR A 36 8.57 -16.16 1.88
CA THR A 36 9.95 -15.68 1.65
C THR A 36 10.30 -14.55 2.62
N SER A 37 9.35 -13.66 2.93
CA SER A 37 9.57 -12.61 3.92
C SER A 37 9.82 -13.16 5.33
N LYS A 38 9.12 -14.22 5.75
CA LYS A 38 9.39 -14.86 7.05
C LYS A 38 10.82 -15.40 7.11
N ASN A 39 11.29 -15.99 6.02
CA ASN A 39 12.66 -16.50 5.94
C ASN A 39 13.70 -15.37 6.03
N ILE A 40 13.48 -14.27 5.31
CA ILE A 40 14.37 -13.09 5.38
C ILE A 40 14.35 -12.46 6.78
N LEU A 41 13.20 -12.42 7.45
CA LEU A 41 13.10 -11.94 8.83
C LEU A 41 13.92 -12.81 9.79
N ASN A 42 13.87 -14.13 9.65
CA ASN A 42 14.70 -15.04 10.46
C ASN A 42 16.19 -14.83 10.22
N GLN A 43 16.61 -14.63 8.97
CA GLN A 43 17.99 -14.29 8.62
C GLN A 43 18.41 -12.94 9.23
N TYR A 44 17.50 -11.96 9.27
CA TYR A 44 17.77 -10.68 9.91
C TYR A 44 17.96 -10.81 11.43
N HIS A 45 17.18 -11.66 12.11
CA HIS A 45 17.38 -11.93 13.53
C HIS A 45 18.75 -12.57 13.80
N GLN A 46 19.16 -13.55 12.98
CA GLN A 46 20.50 -14.14 13.06
C GLN A 46 21.60 -13.10 12.82
N TYR A 47 21.43 -12.22 11.83
CA TYR A 47 22.35 -11.12 11.57
C TYR A 47 22.49 -10.18 12.78
N CYS A 48 21.37 -9.81 13.41
CA CYS A 48 21.38 -8.97 14.61
C CYS A 48 22.15 -9.62 15.78
N GLU A 49 22.04 -10.93 15.95
CA GLU A 49 22.79 -11.67 16.96
C GLU A 49 24.30 -11.66 16.68
N THR A 50 24.70 -11.85 15.42
CA THR A 50 26.12 -11.85 15.02
C THR A 50 26.79 -10.49 15.15
N GLU A 51 26.08 -9.41 14.79
CA GLU A 51 26.56 -8.02 14.87
C GLU A 51 26.39 -7.41 16.27
N GLN A 52 25.88 -8.18 17.24
CA GLN A 52 25.55 -7.71 18.59
C GLN A 52 24.67 -6.44 18.57
N PHE A 53 23.76 -6.36 17.59
CA PHE A 53 22.84 -5.24 17.47
C PHE A 53 21.78 -5.34 18.58
N THR A 54 22.02 -4.64 19.69
CA THR A 54 21.07 -4.63 20.81
C THR A 54 19.97 -3.61 20.57
N SER A 55 18.82 -4.06 20.09
CA SER A 55 17.57 -3.28 20.14
C SER A 55 16.66 -3.86 21.22
N LYS A 56 16.14 -3.00 22.11
CA LYS A 56 15.10 -3.39 23.08
C LYS A 56 13.72 -3.54 22.44
N ILE A 57 13.59 -3.21 21.15
CA ILE A 57 12.33 -3.22 20.41
C ILE A 57 12.26 -4.53 19.62
N ASN A 58 11.17 -5.27 19.83
CA ASN A 58 10.84 -6.43 19.00
C ASN A 58 10.43 -5.95 17.60
N PHE A 59 11.25 -6.26 16.61
CA PHE A 59 11.06 -5.82 15.23
C PHE A 59 10.62 -6.97 14.34
N SER A 60 9.59 -6.73 13.53
CA SER A 60 9.11 -7.65 12.51
C SER A 60 8.83 -6.88 11.22
N ILE A 61 9.15 -7.47 10.08
CA ILE A 61 8.97 -6.86 8.77
C ILE A 61 8.38 -7.85 7.78
N MET A 62 7.58 -7.32 6.86
CA MET A 62 7.07 -8.02 5.70
C MET A 62 7.59 -7.37 4.41
N ILE A 63 8.29 -8.14 3.58
CA ILE A 63 8.95 -7.68 2.35
C ILE A 63 8.13 -8.19 1.16
N LEU A 64 7.56 -7.26 0.41
CA LEU A 64 6.56 -7.54 -0.61
C LEU A 64 6.98 -6.94 -1.96
N LYS A 65 6.67 -7.63 -3.07
CA LYS A 65 7.02 -7.13 -4.40
C LYS A 65 6.00 -6.11 -4.91
N THR A 66 6.49 -4.95 -5.36
CA THR A 66 5.65 -3.83 -5.82
C THR A 66 4.77 -4.17 -7.03
N ASN A 67 5.15 -5.15 -7.86
CA ASN A 67 4.38 -5.54 -9.04
C ASN A 67 3.22 -6.51 -8.74
N VAL A 68 3.13 -7.02 -7.51
CA VAL A 68 2.13 -8.00 -7.08
C VAL A 68 1.14 -7.36 -6.12
N TRP A 69 1.64 -6.54 -5.21
CA TRP A 69 0.84 -5.88 -4.18
C TRP A 69 0.51 -4.45 -4.58
N LEU A 70 -0.78 -4.12 -4.59
CA LEU A 70 -1.31 -2.82 -5.03
C LEU A 70 -1.41 -1.84 -3.86
N PHE A 71 -0.28 -1.52 -3.23
CA PHE A 71 -0.26 -0.52 -2.18
C PHE A 71 -0.25 0.90 -2.75
N SER A 72 -0.94 1.80 -2.06
CA SER A 72 -0.89 3.23 -2.36
C SER A 72 0.49 3.82 -2.11
N THR A 73 0.74 5.00 -2.69
CA THR A 73 2.05 5.66 -2.62
C THR A 73 2.47 5.91 -1.17
N PRO A 74 3.77 5.74 -0.86
CA PRO A 74 4.26 5.94 0.50
C PRO A 74 4.03 7.39 0.94
N SER A 75 3.54 7.55 2.15
CA SER A 75 3.48 8.85 2.83
C SER A 75 4.86 9.21 3.37
N ASN A 76 5.22 10.49 3.25
CA ASN A 76 6.40 11.01 3.94
C ASN A 76 6.06 11.12 5.43
N ILE A 77 6.90 10.52 6.26
CA ILE A 77 6.80 10.60 7.72
C ILE A 77 8.22 10.71 8.26
N ILE A 78 8.42 11.58 9.25
CA ILE A 78 9.65 11.59 10.04
C ILE A 78 9.53 10.54 11.15
N LEU A 79 10.44 9.57 11.15
CA LEU A 79 10.47 8.54 12.18
C LEU A 79 11.24 9.04 13.41
N PRO A 80 10.79 8.73 14.63
CA PRO A 80 11.57 8.89 15.84
C PRO A 80 12.90 8.13 15.76
N ASN A 81 13.97 8.72 16.31
CA ASN A 81 15.35 8.20 16.25
C ASN A 81 15.46 6.69 16.57
N LYS A 82 14.68 6.22 17.56
CA LYS A 82 14.67 4.80 17.96
C LYS A 82 14.23 3.87 16.82
N LEU A 83 13.21 4.27 16.05
CA LEU A 83 12.69 3.50 14.92
C LEU A 83 13.56 3.68 13.69
N GLU A 84 14.06 4.90 13.46
CA GLU A 84 14.95 5.20 12.35
C GLU A 84 16.23 4.36 12.39
N HIS A 85 16.81 4.16 13.57
CA HIS A 85 17.98 3.30 13.76
C HIS A 85 17.72 1.85 13.30
N ILE A 86 16.54 1.30 13.61
CA ILE A 86 16.14 -0.05 13.20
C ILE A 86 15.94 -0.13 11.69
N VAL A 87 15.24 0.86 11.12
CA VAL A 87 15.02 0.97 9.67
C VAL A 87 16.34 1.04 8.92
N ASN A 88 17.28 1.86 9.40
CA ASN A 88 18.60 2.00 8.79
C ASN A 88 19.44 0.72 8.91
N ASN A 89 19.38 0.03 10.04
CA ASN A 89 20.04 -1.26 10.19
C ASN A 89 19.49 -2.30 9.21
N PHE A 90 18.16 -2.39 9.12
CA PHE A 90 17.51 -3.30 8.19
C PHE A 90 17.84 -2.98 6.72
N ASN A 91 17.87 -1.70 6.35
CA ASN A 91 18.25 -1.27 5.00
C ASN A 91 19.70 -1.70 4.66
N LYS A 92 20.64 -1.63 5.61
CA LYS A 92 22.02 -2.11 5.41
C LYS A 92 22.06 -3.62 5.20
N PHE A 93 21.39 -4.38 6.06
CA PHE A 93 21.26 -5.83 5.95
C PHE A 93 20.67 -6.24 4.59
N TYR A 94 19.55 -5.64 4.18
CA TYR A 94 18.89 -6.00 2.94
C TYR A 94 19.71 -5.65 1.70
N LYS A 95 20.44 -4.52 1.73
CA LYS A 95 21.36 -4.12 0.65
C LYS A 95 22.53 -5.09 0.50
N TYR A 96 23.04 -5.63 1.61
CA TYR A 96 24.08 -6.67 1.59
C TYR A 96 23.55 -7.98 1.01
N LEU A 97 22.35 -8.39 1.40
CA LEU A 97 21.70 -9.62 0.91
C LEU A 97 21.35 -9.55 -0.58
N HIS A 98 20.89 -8.39 -1.06
CA HIS A 98 20.39 -8.21 -2.41
C HIS A 98 20.92 -6.93 -3.06
N ASN A 99 21.91 -7.11 -3.93
CA ASN A 99 22.43 -6.03 -4.75
C ASN A 99 21.42 -5.63 -5.85
N GLY A 100 21.26 -4.33 -6.09
CA GLY A 100 20.37 -3.79 -7.13
C GLY A 100 18.87 -3.70 -6.77
N ARG A 101 18.47 -4.02 -5.53
CA ARG A 101 17.09 -3.80 -5.06
C ARG A 101 16.98 -2.53 -4.21
N LYS A 102 15.83 -1.85 -4.31
CA LYS A 102 15.48 -0.68 -3.49
C LYS A 102 14.26 -1.01 -2.65
N LEU A 103 14.33 -0.72 -1.35
CA LEU A 103 13.19 -0.85 -0.43
C LEU A 103 12.39 0.45 -0.42
N THR A 104 11.07 0.32 -0.41
CA THR A 104 10.12 1.40 -0.19
C THR A 104 9.30 1.03 1.04
N TRP A 105 9.37 1.84 2.09
CA TRP A 105 8.68 1.58 3.35
C TRP A 105 7.23 2.06 3.29
N ILE A 106 6.30 1.21 3.72
CA ILE A 106 4.86 1.48 3.65
C ILE A 106 4.32 1.60 5.08
N TYR A 107 4.43 2.80 5.65
CA TYR A 107 4.09 3.05 7.05
C TYR A 107 2.59 2.99 7.33
N GLN A 108 1.74 3.23 6.34
CA GLN A 108 0.28 3.19 6.49
C GLN A 108 -0.28 1.80 6.85
N HIS A 109 0.41 0.73 6.44
CA HIS A 109 0.05 -0.66 6.79
C HIS A 109 0.92 -1.23 7.90
N SER A 110 1.78 -0.38 8.49
CA SER A 110 2.65 -0.77 9.58
C SER A 110 1.95 -0.47 10.92
N LYS A 111 2.20 -1.33 11.90
CA LYS A 111 1.60 -1.26 13.24
C LYS A 111 2.65 -1.58 14.30
N GLY A 112 2.42 -1.09 15.52
CA GLY A 112 3.32 -1.28 16.65
C GLY A 112 2.56 -1.47 17.95
N GLU A 113 3.31 -1.79 19.00
CA GLU A 113 2.81 -1.86 20.37
C GLU A 113 3.60 -0.90 21.25
N LEU A 114 2.89 -0.07 22.00
CA LEU A 114 3.47 0.86 22.96
C LEU A 114 3.02 0.49 24.37
N GLN A 115 3.93 0.64 25.34
CA GLN A 115 3.60 0.53 26.76
C GLN A 115 3.49 1.92 27.37
N THR A 116 2.40 2.18 28.12
CA THR A 116 2.21 3.45 28.81
C THR A 116 2.83 3.41 30.20
N PHE A 117 3.65 4.41 30.52
CA PHE A 117 4.25 4.59 31.85
C PHE A 117 3.81 5.88 32.54
N PHE A 118 2.93 6.67 31.92
CA PHE A 118 2.41 7.92 32.45
C PHE A 118 1.10 7.75 33.25
N THR A 119 0.49 6.56 33.18
CA THR A 119 -0.76 6.20 33.86
C THR A 119 -0.48 5.38 35.12
N ASP A 120 -1.43 5.34 36.06
CA ASP A 120 -1.35 4.52 37.29
C ASP A 120 -1.10 3.02 37.03
N ARG A 121 -1.52 2.53 35.86
CA ARG A 121 -1.32 1.16 35.40
C ARG A 121 -0.58 1.15 34.08
N VAL A 122 0.22 0.12 33.84
CA VAL A 122 0.88 -0.08 32.54
C VAL A 122 -0.12 -0.70 31.56
N TYR A 123 -0.48 0.05 30.52
CA TYR A 123 -1.31 -0.43 29.42
C TYR A 123 -0.44 -0.75 28.20
N THR A 124 -0.86 -1.73 27.40
CA THR A 124 -0.27 -2.03 26.09
C THR A 124 -1.22 -1.55 24.98
N LEU A 125 -0.81 -0.54 24.24
CA LEU A 125 -1.56 0.06 23.14
C LEU A 125 -1.09 -0.54 21.81
N GLN A 126 -2.00 -1.17 21.07
CA GLN A 126 -1.75 -1.57 19.69
C GLN A 126 -2.16 -0.41 18.78
N VAL A 127 -1.19 0.15 18.07
CA VAL A 127 -1.32 1.43 17.36
C VAL A 127 -0.83 1.30 15.92
N SER A 128 -1.37 2.15 15.04
CA SER A 128 -0.77 2.36 13.71
C SER A 128 0.58 3.08 13.82
N MET A 129 1.40 3.07 12.77
CA MET A 129 2.65 3.86 12.79
C MET A 129 2.40 5.35 13.02
N TYR A 130 1.35 5.92 12.42
CA TYR A 130 1.03 7.34 12.59
C TYR A 130 0.71 7.66 14.05
N GLN A 131 -0.15 6.84 14.67
CA GLN A 131 -0.47 6.96 16.09
C GLN A 131 0.79 6.81 16.96
N MET A 132 1.67 5.85 16.63
CA MET A 132 2.90 5.61 17.37
C MET A 132 3.86 6.81 17.31
N VAL A 133 4.08 7.37 16.12
CA VAL A 133 4.95 8.54 15.94
C VAL A 133 4.44 9.73 16.75
N ILE A 134 3.14 10.01 16.68
CA ILE A 134 2.50 11.11 17.43
C ILE A 134 2.63 10.89 18.94
N LEU A 135 2.30 9.70 19.45
CA LEU A 135 2.39 9.41 20.88
C LEU A 135 3.83 9.50 21.40
N LEU A 136 4.83 9.17 20.59
CA LEU A 136 6.23 9.25 20.98
C LEU A 136 6.73 10.69 21.16
N LEU A 137 6.11 11.70 20.51
CA LEU A 137 6.43 13.12 20.71
C LEU A 137 6.14 13.58 22.15
N PHE A 138 5.12 13.00 22.79
CA PHE A 138 4.73 13.36 24.15
C PHE A 138 5.75 12.95 25.22
N ASN A 139 6.79 12.19 24.85
CA ASN A 139 7.93 11.94 25.74
C ASN A 139 8.85 13.17 25.90
N ASN A 140 8.80 14.12 24.95
CA ASN A 140 9.62 15.33 24.98
C ASN A 140 8.89 16.51 25.64
N ALA A 141 7.59 16.63 25.41
CA ALA A 141 6.74 17.65 26.00
C ALA A 141 5.31 17.14 26.19
N LEU A 142 4.63 17.59 27.25
CA LEU A 142 3.27 17.13 27.61
C LEU A 142 2.16 17.79 26.78
N GLU A 143 2.47 18.91 26.13
CA GLU A 143 1.52 19.74 25.37
C GLU A 143 2.12 20.12 24.02
N TRP A 144 1.34 19.93 22.95
CA TRP A 144 1.75 20.20 21.58
C TRP A 144 0.61 20.88 20.81
N THR A 145 0.94 21.82 19.93
CA THR A 145 -0.03 22.34 18.95
C THR A 145 -0.07 21.43 17.72
N ILE A 146 -1.22 21.35 17.04
CA ILE A 146 -1.34 20.50 15.84
C ILE A 146 -0.34 20.91 14.75
N GLU A 147 -0.12 22.21 14.56
CA GLU A 147 0.90 22.72 13.63
C GLU A 147 2.31 22.18 13.94
N LYS A 148 2.73 22.20 15.21
CA LYS A 148 4.04 21.66 15.60
C LYS A 148 4.13 20.14 15.42
N ILE A 149 3.04 19.42 15.70
CA ILE A 149 2.98 17.97 15.44
C ILE A 149 3.11 17.72 13.93
N GLN A 150 2.47 18.53 13.10
CA GLN A 150 2.58 18.43 11.65
C GLN A 150 4.02 18.66 11.19
N ASP A 151 4.69 19.68 11.70
CA ASP A 151 6.08 20.00 11.34
C ASP A 151 7.06 18.89 11.74
N GLU A 152 6.93 18.36 12.96
CA GLU A 152 7.80 17.31 13.49
C GLU A 152 7.55 15.93 12.84
N THR A 153 6.32 15.64 12.43
CA THR A 153 5.97 14.32 11.87
C THR A 153 5.90 14.30 10.34
N GLN A 154 5.71 15.46 9.69
CA GLN A 154 5.44 15.64 8.27
C GLN A 154 4.22 14.86 7.75
N ILE A 155 3.30 14.48 8.65
CA ILE A 155 2.05 13.82 8.29
C ILE A 155 1.11 14.86 7.66
N LYS A 156 0.47 14.51 6.54
CA LYS A 156 -0.53 15.37 5.90
C LYS A 156 -1.64 15.75 6.89
N ILE A 157 -2.02 17.02 6.94
CA ILE A 157 -2.96 17.55 7.92
C ILE A 157 -4.29 16.78 7.95
N GLU A 158 -4.85 16.41 6.80
CA GLU A 158 -6.09 15.63 6.69
C GLU A 158 -6.00 14.29 7.44
N LEU A 159 -4.87 13.60 7.30
CA LEU A 159 -4.62 12.33 7.98
C LEU A 159 -4.28 12.55 9.45
N LEU A 160 -3.51 13.60 9.77
CA LEU A 160 -3.15 13.94 11.13
C LEU A 160 -4.38 14.21 12.00
N LEU A 161 -5.33 15.02 11.51
CA LEU A 161 -6.58 15.32 12.22
C LEU A 161 -7.39 14.06 12.49
N LEU A 162 -7.47 13.15 11.51
CA LEU A 162 -8.16 11.87 11.69
C LEU A 162 -7.47 11.01 12.75
N VAL A 163 -6.14 10.91 12.72
CA VAL A 163 -5.36 10.16 13.71
C VAL A 163 -5.57 10.77 15.11
N LEU A 164 -5.51 12.09 15.24
CA LEU A 164 -5.71 12.78 16.51
C LEU A 164 -7.12 12.56 17.05
N ASN A 165 -8.15 12.64 16.21
CA ASN A 165 -9.53 12.34 16.60
C ASN A 165 -9.66 10.93 17.18
N THR A 166 -9.07 9.90 16.54
CA THR A 166 -9.11 8.53 17.09
C THR A 166 -8.45 8.42 18.48
N LEU A 167 -7.37 9.17 18.71
CA LEU A 167 -6.67 9.18 20.00
C LEU A 167 -7.45 9.97 21.08
N ILE A 168 -8.17 11.02 20.69
CA ILE A 168 -9.03 11.80 21.59
C ILE A 168 -10.28 11.00 21.97
N GLU A 169 -10.94 10.35 21.01
CA GLU A 169 -12.08 9.45 21.27
C GLU A 169 -11.71 8.31 22.22
N SER A 170 -10.48 7.81 22.10
CA SER A 170 -9.92 6.82 23.02
C SER A 170 -9.55 7.37 24.41
N LYS A 171 -9.70 8.67 24.65
CA LYS A 171 -9.37 9.39 25.89
C LYS A 171 -7.89 9.35 26.30
N ILE A 172 -7.00 9.02 25.38
CA ILE A 172 -5.54 9.01 25.60
C ILE A 172 -4.98 10.43 25.44
N LEU A 173 -5.54 11.19 24.50
CA LEU A 173 -5.25 12.60 24.30
C LEU A 173 -6.48 13.43 24.67
N THR A 174 -6.23 14.66 25.13
CA THR A 174 -7.25 15.68 25.35
C THR A 174 -6.92 16.91 24.51
N CYS A 175 -7.94 17.62 24.05
CA CYS A 175 -7.79 18.89 23.32
C CYS A 175 -8.48 19.98 24.13
N THR A 176 -7.85 21.15 24.23
CA THR A 176 -8.37 22.28 25.00
C THR A 176 -9.42 23.11 24.24
N GLN A 177 -9.44 23.03 22.91
CA GLN A 177 -10.28 23.87 22.04
C GLN A 177 -10.82 23.07 20.85
N PHE A 178 -12.13 22.86 20.80
CA PHE A 178 -12.83 22.26 19.66
C PHE A 178 -13.48 23.38 18.84
N LEU A 179 -13.41 23.31 17.50
CA LEU A 179 -14.19 24.21 16.62
C LEU A 179 -15.66 23.76 16.57
N ASP A 180 -15.86 22.44 16.42
CA ASP A 180 -17.15 21.73 16.49
C ASP A 180 -16.92 20.35 17.14
N ARG A 181 -17.98 19.60 17.47
CA ARG A 181 -17.90 18.31 18.20
C ARG A 181 -16.86 17.32 17.64
N ASP A 182 -16.57 17.37 16.35
CA ASP A 182 -15.67 16.42 15.65
C ASP A 182 -14.51 17.09 14.88
N ASN A 183 -14.44 18.43 14.82
CA ASN A 183 -13.43 19.16 14.03
C ASN A 183 -12.46 19.91 14.94
N LEU A 184 -11.18 19.53 14.87
CA LEU A 184 -10.09 20.17 15.63
C LEU A 184 -9.60 21.42 14.91
N ASP A 185 -9.35 22.49 15.66
CA ASP A 185 -8.59 23.65 15.15
C ASP A 185 -7.12 23.28 14.97
N ILE A 186 -6.48 23.79 13.92
CA ILE A 186 -5.03 23.66 13.68
C ILE A 186 -4.23 24.27 14.84
N ASN A 187 -4.81 25.28 15.51
CA ASN A 187 -4.23 25.90 16.69
C ASN A 187 -4.58 25.20 18.01
N CYS A 188 -5.34 24.08 18.00
CA CYS A 188 -5.65 23.37 19.25
C CYS A 188 -4.37 22.86 19.91
N ILE A 189 -4.31 23.02 21.24
CA ILE A 189 -3.31 22.39 22.08
C ILE A 189 -3.81 20.99 22.46
N ILE A 190 -3.05 19.99 22.03
CA ILE A 190 -3.23 18.59 22.38
C ILE A 190 -2.37 18.27 23.59
N LYS A 191 -2.98 17.61 24.59
CA LYS A 191 -2.33 17.21 25.84
C LYS A 191 -2.49 15.72 26.09
N LEU A 192 -1.49 15.13 26.73
CA LEU A 192 -1.57 13.75 27.21
C LEU A 192 -2.57 13.66 28.38
N SER A 193 -3.46 12.67 28.35
CA SER A 193 -4.48 12.46 29.38
C SER A 193 -3.90 11.66 30.55
N ASN A 194 -3.69 12.30 31.70
CA ASN A 194 -3.19 11.60 32.90
C ASN A 194 -4.25 10.70 33.56
N ASP A 195 -5.54 10.95 33.31
CA ASP A 195 -6.65 10.23 33.92
C ASP A 195 -7.16 9.05 33.07
N PHE A 196 -6.37 8.61 32.09
CA PHE A 196 -6.75 7.51 31.22
C PHE A 196 -6.92 6.20 32.02
N ARG A 197 -8.12 5.61 31.94
CA ARG A 197 -8.44 4.33 32.57
C ARG A 197 -9.26 3.44 31.63
N SER A 198 -8.82 2.20 31.49
CA SER A 198 -9.54 1.14 30.78
C SER A 198 -9.61 -0.12 31.62
N ASP A 199 -10.68 -0.90 31.43
CA ASP A 199 -10.83 -2.24 32.02
C ASP A 199 -9.89 -3.26 31.35
N LYS A 200 -9.47 -3.00 30.10
CA LYS A 200 -8.55 -3.85 29.35
C LYS A 200 -7.12 -3.33 29.48
N TYR A 201 -6.20 -4.22 29.86
CA TYR A 201 -4.76 -3.92 29.90
C TYR A 201 -4.13 -3.81 28.50
N ARG A 202 -4.73 -4.48 27.51
CA ARG A 202 -4.29 -4.46 26.12
C ARG A 202 -5.41 -3.85 25.27
N ILE A 203 -5.13 -2.71 24.66
CA ILE A 203 -6.11 -1.88 23.96
C ILE A 203 -5.69 -1.79 22.50
N ASN A 204 -6.61 -2.10 21.59
CA ASN A 204 -6.38 -1.91 20.16
C ASN A 204 -6.96 -0.57 19.72
N LEU A 205 -6.06 0.36 19.37
CA LEU A 205 -6.38 1.68 18.83
C LEU A 205 -6.22 1.75 17.31
N ASN A 206 -5.61 0.71 16.72
CA ASN A 206 -5.44 0.59 15.28
C ASN A 206 -6.76 0.14 14.61
N THR A 207 -7.78 0.97 14.75
CA THR A 207 -9.03 0.85 14.00
C THR A 207 -8.76 1.39 12.60
N THR A 208 -9.11 0.62 11.56
CA THR A 208 -8.91 1.09 10.18
C THR A 208 -9.70 2.36 9.93
N MET A 209 -9.01 3.35 9.39
CA MET A 209 -9.59 4.64 9.05
C MET A 209 -10.37 4.51 7.74
N LYS A 210 -11.67 4.82 7.76
CA LYS A 210 -12.55 4.73 6.58
C LYS A 210 -12.00 5.46 5.35
N SER A 211 -11.35 6.60 5.54
CA SER A 211 -10.77 7.40 4.43
C SER A 211 -9.58 6.71 3.75
N VAL A 212 -8.80 5.91 4.50
CA VAL A 212 -7.68 5.13 3.94
C VAL A 212 -8.24 3.98 3.09
N GLU A 213 -9.30 3.33 3.56
CA GLU A 213 -9.99 2.27 2.82
C GLU A 213 -10.58 2.80 1.49
N GLU A 214 -11.22 3.97 1.50
CA GLU A 214 -11.76 4.59 0.27
C GLU A 214 -10.67 4.99 -0.73
N GLY A 215 -9.53 5.49 -0.24
CA GLY A 215 -8.37 5.81 -1.08
C GLY A 215 -7.78 4.57 -1.75
N ASP A 216 -7.63 3.47 -1.01
CA ASP A 216 -7.12 2.20 -1.53
C ASP A 216 -8.08 1.58 -2.55
N VAL A 217 -9.40 1.65 -2.33
CA VAL A 217 -10.41 1.18 -3.29
C VAL A 217 -10.35 1.97 -4.59
N LYS A 218 -10.23 3.30 -4.54
CA LYS A 218 -10.09 4.13 -5.75
C LYS A 218 -8.83 3.79 -6.54
N ASN A 219 -7.69 3.62 -5.85
CA ASN A 219 -6.44 3.22 -6.47
C ASN A 219 -6.56 1.83 -7.13
N PHE A 220 -7.24 0.91 -6.46
CA PHE A 220 -7.52 -0.42 -7.00
C PHE A 220 -8.33 -0.36 -8.30
N HIS A 221 -9.43 0.40 -8.34
CA HIS A 221 -10.22 0.59 -9.56
C HIS A 221 -9.38 1.19 -10.71
N ASN A 222 -8.59 2.22 -10.42
CA ASN A 222 -7.70 2.83 -11.42
C ASN A 222 -6.70 1.82 -11.99
N THR A 223 -6.13 0.96 -11.15
CA THR A 223 -5.18 -0.07 -11.61
C THR A 223 -5.84 -1.12 -12.49
N ILE A 224 -7.08 -1.53 -12.18
CA ILE A 224 -7.85 -2.44 -13.03
C ILE A 224 -8.07 -1.85 -14.41
N ASP A 225 -8.47 -0.58 -14.47
CA ASP A 225 -8.74 0.07 -15.77
C ASP A 225 -7.46 0.23 -16.59
N GLN A 226 -6.33 0.50 -15.95
CA GLN A 226 -5.02 0.48 -16.62
C GLN A 226 -4.64 -0.92 -17.12
N ASP A 227 -4.85 -1.96 -16.32
CA ASP A 227 -4.57 -3.36 -16.71
C ASP A 227 -5.45 -3.78 -17.91
N ARG A 228 -6.72 -3.34 -17.96
CA ARG A 228 -7.61 -3.54 -19.12
C ARG A 228 -7.08 -2.84 -20.37
N ILE A 229 -6.66 -1.58 -20.26
CA ILE A 229 -6.08 -0.82 -21.37
C ILE A 229 -4.81 -1.50 -21.89
N MET A 230 -3.94 -1.98 -21.00
CA MET A 230 -2.73 -2.71 -21.37
C MET A 230 -3.06 -4.05 -22.05
N SER A 231 -4.09 -4.76 -21.58
CA SER A 231 -4.58 -5.99 -22.19
C SER A 231 -5.13 -5.76 -23.61
N ILE A 232 -5.87 -4.66 -23.82
CA ILE A 232 -6.33 -4.24 -25.15
C ILE A 232 -5.13 -3.98 -26.08
N ARG A 233 -4.15 -3.19 -25.63
CA ARG A 233 -2.95 -2.87 -26.42
C ARG A 233 -2.15 -4.12 -26.79
N ALA A 234 -1.91 -5.01 -25.84
CA ALA A 234 -1.22 -6.27 -26.07
C ALA A 234 -1.97 -7.15 -27.08
N THR A 235 -3.31 -7.18 -27.00
CA THR A 235 -4.16 -7.93 -27.93
C THR A 235 -4.08 -7.35 -29.35
N ILE A 236 -4.16 -6.03 -29.50
CA ILE A 236 -3.99 -5.34 -30.80
C ILE A 236 -2.63 -5.70 -31.42
N VAL A 237 -1.54 -5.54 -30.65
CA VAL A 237 -0.18 -5.84 -31.13
C VAL A 237 -0.07 -7.31 -31.55
N ARG A 238 -0.65 -8.24 -30.79
CA ARG A 238 -0.65 -9.68 -31.11
C ARG A 238 -1.38 -9.98 -32.42
N ILE A 239 -2.57 -9.42 -32.62
CA ILE A 239 -3.36 -9.60 -33.86
C ILE A 239 -2.61 -8.99 -35.06
N MET A 240 -2.13 -7.76 -34.93
CA MET A 240 -1.43 -7.05 -36.00
C MET A 240 -0.09 -7.70 -36.35
N LYS A 241 0.66 -8.21 -35.38
CA LYS A 241 1.92 -8.92 -35.62
C LYS A 241 1.73 -10.19 -36.46
N LEU A 242 0.60 -10.88 -36.29
CA LEU A 242 0.21 -12.08 -37.04
C LEU A 242 -0.28 -11.72 -38.45
N ASN A 243 -1.20 -10.77 -38.57
CA ASN A 243 -1.86 -10.44 -39.84
C ASN A 243 -1.08 -9.45 -40.73
N LYS A 244 -0.10 -8.73 -40.16
CA LYS A 244 0.72 -7.65 -40.77
C LYS A 244 -0.05 -6.42 -41.23
N THR A 245 -1.22 -6.58 -41.83
CA THR A 245 -2.09 -5.51 -42.32
C THR A 245 -3.55 -5.85 -42.00
N MET A 246 -4.33 -4.87 -41.54
CA MET A 246 -5.74 -5.09 -41.18
C MET A 246 -6.54 -3.80 -41.25
N ASN A 247 -7.81 -3.87 -41.67
CA ASN A 247 -8.72 -2.73 -41.60
C ASN A 247 -9.06 -2.39 -40.14
N GLU A 248 -9.16 -1.11 -39.80
CA GLU A 248 -9.42 -0.63 -38.44
C GLU A 248 -10.72 -1.20 -37.84
N ASN A 249 -11.81 -1.25 -38.60
CA ASN A 249 -13.09 -1.78 -38.10
C ASN A 249 -13.00 -3.29 -37.82
N LEU A 250 -12.36 -4.05 -38.72
CA LEU A 250 -12.15 -5.49 -38.53
C LEU A 250 -11.23 -5.78 -37.34
N LEU A 251 -10.21 -4.94 -37.13
CA LEU A 251 -9.33 -5.04 -35.96
C LEU A 251 -10.12 -4.79 -34.67
N ILE A 252 -10.99 -3.77 -34.64
CA ILE A 252 -11.83 -3.48 -33.47
C ILE A 252 -12.73 -4.68 -33.14
N ASP A 253 -13.42 -5.23 -34.13
CA ASP A 253 -14.33 -6.37 -33.92
C ASP A 253 -13.58 -7.62 -33.42
N THR A 254 -12.41 -7.91 -33.98
CA THR A 254 -11.60 -9.06 -33.55
C THR A 254 -11.03 -8.88 -32.14
N VAL A 255 -10.64 -7.66 -31.75
CA VAL A 255 -10.22 -7.34 -30.38
C VAL A 255 -11.38 -7.54 -29.40
N ILE A 256 -12.58 -7.05 -29.73
CA ILE A 256 -13.78 -7.22 -28.89
C ILE A 256 -14.08 -8.71 -28.71
N GLN A 257 -14.10 -9.49 -29.79
CA GLN A 257 -14.37 -10.93 -29.72
C GLN A 257 -13.38 -11.68 -28.82
N GLN A 258 -12.09 -11.35 -28.87
CA GLN A 258 -11.09 -12.02 -28.03
C GLN A 258 -11.18 -11.62 -26.55
N LEU A 259 -11.56 -10.39 -26.25
CA LEU A 259 -11.61 -9.86 -24.87
C LEU A 259 -12.97 -10.05 -24.19
N ASN A 260 -14.04 -10.36 -24.93
CA ASN A 260 -15.39 -10.54 -24.39
C ASN A 260 -15.51 -11.60 -23.28
N SER A 261 -14.60 -12.59 -23.26
CA SER A 261 -14.56 -13.59 -22.18
C SER A 261 -14.03 -13.05 -20.85
N TYR A 262 -13.34 -11.89 -20.86
CA TYR A 262 -12.71 -11.27 -19.70
C TYR A 262 -13.44 -9.99 -19.26
N PHE A 263 -13.75 -9.10 -20.20
CA PHE A 263 -14.45 -7.84 -19.91
C PHE A 263 -15.04 -7.21 -21.18
N ASN A 264 -16.06 -6.38 -21.00
CA ASN A 264 -16.64 -5.61 -22.09
C ASN A 264 -15.75 -4.41 -22.43
N SER A 265 -15.22 -4.39 -23.64
CA SER A 265 -14.37 -3.30 -24.15
C SER A 265 -15.19 -2.30 -24.96
N ASN A 266 -15.06 -1.01 -24.65
CA ASN A 266 -15.69 0.06 -25.43
C ASN A 266 -14.87 0.34 -26.71
N VAL A 267 -15.56 0.48 -27.85
CA VAL A 267 -14.97 0.86 -29.14
C VAL A 267 -14.13 2.13 -29.02
N SER A 268 -14.58 3.12 -28.26
CA SER A 268 -13.82 4.36 -28.05
C SER A 268 -12.44 4.09 -27.44
N THR A 269 -12.36 3.26 -26.40
CA THR A 269 -11.11 2.91 -25.73
C THR A 269 -10.16 2.13 -26.64
N ILE A 270 -10.69 1.27 -27.51
CA ILE A 270 -9.88 0.52 -28.48
C ILE A 270 -9.28 1.48 -29.51
N LYS A 271 -10.06 2.43 -30.03
CA LYS A 271 -9.56 3.47 -30.95
C LYS A 271 -8.47 4.32 -30.33
N ASP A 272 -8.65 4.73 -29.07
CA ASP A 272 -7.61 5.46 -28.33
C ASP A 272 -6.33 4.62 -28.19
N CYS A 273 -6.46 3.31 -27.92
CA CYS A 273 -5.32 2.40 -27.86
C CYS A 273 -4.59 2.27 -29.21
N ILE A 274 -5.32 2.21 -30.33
CA ILE A 274 -4.74 2.19 -31.68
C ILE A 274 -3.94 3.48 -31.91
N ASN A 275 -4.50 4.65 -31.59
CA ASN A 275 -3.81 5.93 -31.76
C ASN A 275 -2.52 6.02 -30.93
N VAL A 276 -2.55 5.52 -29.68
CA VAL A 276 -1.35 5.42 -28.84
C VAL A 276 -0.31 4.48 -29.45
N LEU A 277 -0.73 3.34 -30.02
CA LEU A 277 0.17 2.38 -30.66
C LEU A 277 0.79 2.93 -31.96
N ILE A 278 0.06 3.75 -32.71
CA ILE A 278 0.60 4.48 -33.88
C ILE A 278 1.64 5.51 -33.42
N THR A 279 1.33 6.27 -32.36
CA THR A 279 2.25 7.26 -31.79
C THR A 279 3.53 6.62 -31.25
N LYS A 280 3.42 5.40 -30.71
CA LYS A 280 4.56 4.58 -30.26
C LYS A 280 5.24 3.79 -31.39
N GLU A 281 4.88 4.04 -32.64
CA GLU A 281 5.45 3.42 -33.84
C GLU A 281 5.30 1.89 -33.92
N TYR A 282 4.37 1.28 -33.18
CA TYR A 282 4.03 -0.14 -33.34
C TYR A 282 3.15 -0.38 -34.56
N LEU A 283 2.36 0.63 -34.96
CA LEU A 283 1.43 0.59 -36.06
C LEU A 283 1.62 1.83 -36.94
N GLU A 284 1.25 1.74 -38.20
CA GLU A 284 1.17 2.87 -39.11
C GLU A 284 -0.11 2.81 -39.94
N ARG A 285 -0.66 3.97 -40.31
CA ARG A 285 -1.73 4.03 -41.31
C ARG A 285 -1.10 4.07 -42.69
N GLN A 286 -1.63 3.31 -43.64
CA GLN A 286 -1.10 3.31 -44.99
C GLN A 286 -1.37 4.65 -45.69
N SER A 287 -0.43 5.13 -46.50
CA SER A 287 -0.48 6.46 -47.13
C SER A 287 -1.70 6.66 -48.03
N ASN A 288 -2.20 5.57 -48.63
CA ASN A 288 -3.28 5.59 -49.61
C ASN A 288 -4.66 5.30 -49.01
N ASP A 289 -4.72 4.67 -47.82
CA ASP A 289 -5.97 4.32 -47.16
C ASP A 289 -5.82 4.50 -45.65
N LYS A 290 -6.55 5.47 -45.10
CA LYS A 290 -6.50 5.79 -43.67
C LYS A 290 -7.10 4.69 -42.81
N ASP A 291 -8.00 3.87 -43.34
CA ASP A 291 -8.66 2.79 -42.59
C ASP A 291 -7.84 1.51 -42.56
N LEU A 292 -6.73 1.45 -43.32
CA LEU A 292 -5.83 0.31 -43.37
C LEU A 292 -4.62 0.53 -42.46
N LEU A 293 -4.49 -0.34 -41.46
CA LEU A 293 -3.39 -0.33 -40.50
C LEU A 293 -2.34 -1.37 -40.90
N CYS A 294 -1.07 -1.01 -40.73
CA CYS A 294 0.09 -1.89 -40.93
C CYS A 294 0.88 -2.04 -39.63
N TYR A 295 1.39 -3.24 -39.37
CA TYR A 295 2.27 -3.51 -38.24
C TYR A 295 3.71 -3.14 -38.57
N ARG A 296 4.36 -2.32 -37.72
CA ARG A 296 5.78 -2.04 -37.81
C ARG A 296 6.57 -3.06 -36.99
N ALA A 297 7.52 -3.72 -37.65
CA ALA A 297 8.38 -4.76 -37.07
C ALA A 297 9.52 -4.17 -36.25
#